data_AF-A0A7S2GCA5-F1
#
_entry.id   AF-A0A7S2GCA5-F1
#
_cell.length_a   1.000
_cell.length_b   1.000
_cell.length_c   1.000
_cell.angle_alpha   90.00
_cell.angle_beta   90.00
_cell.angle_gamma   90.00
#
_symmetry.space_group_name_H-M   'P 1'
#
loop_
_entity.id
_entity.type
_entity.pdbx_description
1 polymer ?
#
loop_
_entity_poly.entity_id
_entity_poly.type
_entity_poly.pdbx_seq_one_letter_code
_entity_poly.pdbx_strand_id
1 'polypeptide(L)'
;GASEHADTSKPPIDWRVASRLPSVPVRVLAQGSSAEGAEQVDAFQVFCRWGASVDSESSEARKGLLAYLDSSWSEAEARRCLAVGAARARRLARLELVRHAYQRPLEQWLLLDQCMYLEEQGYAVQLRQFCETSVSPRNLLVLGERLS
;
A
#
# COMPACT_ATOMS: atom_id res chain seq x y z
N GLY A 1 5.05 -7.07 -40.78
CA GLY A 1 5.55 -8.22 -40.00
C GLY A 1 6.68 -7.73 -39.13
N ALA A 2 6.41 -7.53 -37.85
CA ALA A 2 7.44 -7.29 -36.83
C ALA A 2 7.41 -8.54 -35.94
N SER A 3 8.42 -9.37 -36.10
CA SER A 3 8.62 -10.56 -35.27
C SER A 3 8.94 -10.10 -33.85
N GLU A 4 7.95 -10.18 -32.96
CA GLU A 4 8.18 -10.15 -31.50
C GLU A 4 9.01 -11.39 -31.16
N HIS A 5 10.33 -11.25 -31.20
CA HIS A 5 11.23 -12.22 -30.59
C HIS A 5 11.04 -12.11 -29.07
N ALA A 6 10.09 -12.87 -28.53
CA ALA A 6 9.98 -13.12 -27.11
C ALA A 6 11.30 -13.77 -26.67
N ASP A 7 12.10 -13.04 -25.90
CA ASP A 7 13.33 -13.53 -25.32
C ASP A 7 13.00 -14.67 -24.35
N THR A 8 13.18 -15.90 -24.83
CA THR A 8 12.88 -17.13 -24.08
C THR A 8 13.84 -17.37 -22.92
N SER A 9 14.85 -16.51 -22.73
CA SER A 9 15.80 -16.61 -21.61
C SER A 9 15.20 -16.10 -20.28
N LYS A 10 14.09 -15.37 -20.31
CA LYS A 10 13.46 -14.84 -19.09
C LYS A 10 12.41 -15.81 -18.51
N PRO A 11 12.40 -15.99 -17.17
CA PRO A 11 11.35 -16.77 -16.53
C PRO A 11 9.98 -16.09 -16.73
N PRO A 12 8.89 -16.86 -16.96
CA PRO A 12 7.55 -16.29 -17.09
C PRO A 12 7.11 -15.64 -15.77
N ILE A 13 6.58 -14.42 -15.84
CA ILE A 13 6.10 -13.68 -14.67
C ILE A 13 4.86 -14.38 -14.08
N ASP A 14 4.95 -14.88 -12.84
CA ASP A 14 3.77 -15.27 -12.07
C ASP A 14 3.13 -14.05 -11.40
N TRP A 15 2.07 -13.54 -12.03
CA TRP A 15 1.34 -12.36 -11.54
C TRP A 15 0.67 -12.57 -10.18
N ARG A 16 0.48 -13.82 -9.72
CA ARG A 16 -0.09 -14.14 -8.41
C ARG A 16 0.89 -13.86 -7.27
N VAL A 17 2.18 -13.94 -7.54
CA VAL A 17 3.25 -13.62 -6.60
C VAL A 17 3.46 -12.10 -6.52
N ALA A 18 3.43 -11.41 -7.67
CA ALA A 18 3.58 -9.96 -7.75
C ALA A 18 2.48 -9.18 -7.00
N SER A 19 1.28 -9.76 -6.83
CA SER A 19 0.20 -9.15 -6.04
C SER A 19 0.39 -9.19 -4.51
N ARG A 20 1.43 -9.86 -4.00
CA ARG A 20 1.75 -9.94 -2.56
C ARG A 20 2.81 -8.93 -2.11
N LEU A 21 3.17 -7.98 -2.96
CA LEU A 21 4.09 -6.90 -2.61
C LEU A 21 3.44 -5.96 -1.57
N PRO A 22 4.21 -5.46 -0.59
CA PRO A 22 3.67 -4.55 0.41
C PRO A 22 3.16 -3.25 -0.24
N SER A 23 2.16 -2.64 0.41
CA SER A 23 1.63 -1.33 0.04
C SER A 23 2.76 -0.31 -0.04
N VAL A 24 2.96 0.29 -1.22
CA VAL A 24 4.03 1.25 -1.48
C VAL A 24 3.85 2.48 -0.58
N PRO A 25 4.86 2.88 0.23
CA PRO A 25 4.81 4.15 0.94
C PRO A 25 4.80 5.30 -0.08
N VAL A 26 3.73 6.11 -0.05
CA VAL A 26 3.51 7.24 -0.98
C VAL A 26 4.70 8.21 -1.05
N ARG A 27 5.48 8.34 0.03
CA ARG A 27 6.67 9.20 0.07
C ARG A 27 7.80 8.76 -0.85
N VAL A 28 7.90 7.46 -1.19
CA VAL A 28 8.92 6.94 -2.09
C VAL A 28 8.60 7.28 -3.55
N LEU A 29 7.32 7.37 -3.92
CA LEU A 29 6.89 7.76 -5.27
C LEU A 29 6.99 9.28 -5.51
N ALA A 30 6.85 10.09 -4.46
CA ALA A 30 6.87 11.55 -4.57
C ALA A 30 8.26 12.14 -4.89
N GLN A 31 9.35 11.40 -4.62
CA GLN A 31 10.72 11.87 -4.84
C GLN A 31 11.21 11.73 -6.30
N GLY A 32 10.41 11.11 -7.19
CA GLY A 32 10.76 10.94 -8.61
C GLY A 32 9.98 11.82 -9.59
N SER A 33 9.21 12.81 -9.12
CA SER A 33 8.25 13.58 -9.94
C SER A 33 8.86 14.64 -10.88
N SER A 34 10.18 14.64 -11.11
CA SER A 34 10.83 15.61 -12.00
C SER A 34 11.68 14.98 -13.11
N ALA A 35 11.55 13.68 -13.34
CA ALA A 35 12.43 12.95 -14.25
C ALA A 35 11.67 12.32 -15.43
N GLU A 36 12.06 12.68 -16.65
CA GLU A 36 11.46 12.17 -17.89
C GLU A 36 11.96 10.74 -18.20
N GLY A 37 11.00 9.85 -18.48
CA GLY A 37 11.20 8.57 -19.18
C GLY A 37 12.11 7.56 -18.48
N ALA A 38 13.41 7.63 -18.72
CA ALA A 38 14.39 6.60 -18.33
C ALA A 38 14.70 6.61 -16.82
N GLU A 39 14.78 7.78 -16.18
CA GLU A 39 15.02 7.90 -14.73
C GLU A 39 13.81 7.43 -13.90
N GLN A 40 12.59 7.61 -14.42
CA GLN A 40 11.36 7.18 -13.73
C GLN A 40 11.22 5.65 -13.72
N VAL A 41 11.70 4.97 -14.78
CA VAL A 41 11.79 3.51 -14.85
C VAL A 41 12.85 2.98 -13.86
N ASP A 42 13.98 3.67 -13.73
CA ASP A 42 15.07 3.28 -12.82
C ASP A 42 14.65 3.41 -11.35
N ALA A 43 13.97 4.51 -10.98
CA ALA A 43 13.43 4.69 -9.62
C ALA A 43 12.39 3.63 -9.25
N PHE A 44 11.53 3.24 -10.20
CA PHE A 44 10.55 2.17 -10.00
C PHE A 44 11.22 0.78 -9.91
N GLN A 45 12.26 0.52 -10.70
CA GLN A 45 13.04 -0.72 -10.61
C GLN A 45 13.76 -0.84 -9.27
N VAL A 46 14.41 0.23 -8.80
CA VAL A 46 15.04 0.29 -7.47
C VAL A 46 14.01 0.05 -6.37
N PHE A 47 12.80 0.62 -6.50
CA PHE A 47 11.71 0.37 -5.56
C PHE A 47 11.28 -1.10 -5.52
N CYS A 48 11.06 -1.71 -6.69
CA CYS A 48 10.68 -3.12 -6.78
C CYS A 48 11.79 -4.05 -6.25
N ARG A 49 13.06 -3.71 -6.46
CA ARG A 49 14.22 -4.43 -5.89
C ARG A 49 14.18 -4.40 -4.36
N TRP A 50 14.01 -3.22 -3.76
CA TRP A 50 13.88 -3.09 -2.31
C TRP A 50 12.74 -3.95 -1.77
N GLY A 51 11.55 -3.87 -2.39
CA GLY A 51 10.38 -4.65 -1.97
C GLY A 51 10.55 -6.17 -2.12
N ALA A 52 11.38 -6.62 -3.06
CA ALA A 52 11.72 -8.02 -3.25
C ALA A 52 12.88 -8.51 -2.36
N SER A 53 13.75 -7.59 -1.88
CA SER A 53 14.88 -7.89 -1.01
C SER A 53 14.57 -7.76 0.49
N VAL A 54 13.35 -7.33 0.88
CA VAL A 54 12.95 -7.32 2.31
C VAL A 54 12.82 -8.77 2.79
N ASP A 55 13.63 -9.13 3.79
CA ASP A 55 13.59 -10.44 4.45
C ASP A 55 12.27 -10.64 5.19
N SER A 56 11.31 -11.26 4.51
CA SER A 56 10.13 -11.87 5.11
C SER A 56 10.02 -13.30 4.56
N GLU A 57 9.55 -14.25 5.37
CA GLU A 57 9.53 -15.73 5.17
C GLU A 57 9.13 -16.26 3.76
N SER A 58 8.57 -15.42 2.89
CA SER A 58 8.35 -15.71 1.46
C SER A 58 9.58 -15.38 0.59
N SER A 59 10.77 -15.86 0.98
CA SER A 59 12.07 -15.55 0.35
C SER A 59 12.26 -16.18 -1.04
N GLU A 60 11.82 -17.43 -1.27
CA GLU A 60 12.06 -18.13 -2.54
C GLU A 60 11.27 -17.56 -3.72
N ALA A 61 10.00 -17.18 -3.49
CA ALA A 61 9.14 -16.61 -4.53
C ALA A 61 9.60 -15.21 -4.98
N ARG A 62 10.37 -14.50 -4.14
CA ARG A 62 10.87 -13.15 -4.40
C ARG A 62 12.23 -13.11 -5.11
N LYS A 63 13.07 -14.13 -4.92
CA LYS A 63 14.37 -14.25 -5.64
C LYS A 63 14.18 -14.31 -7.17
N GLY A 64 13.17 -15.04 -7.64
CA GLY A 64 12.86 -15.11 -9.08
C GLY A 64 12.39 -13.76 -9.67
N LEU A 65 11.83 -12.88 -8.83
CA LEU A 65 11.41 -11.53 -9.20
C LEU A 65 12.60 -10.58 -9.34
N LEU A 66 13.63 -10.69 -8.49
CA LEU A 66 14.85 -9.89 -8.60
C LEU A 66 15.53 -10.10 -9.97
N ALA A 67 15.68 -11.36 -10.40
CA ALA A 67 16.24 -11.69 -11.71
C ALA A 67 15.43 -11.10 -12.88
N TYR A 68 14.10 -10.98 -12.73
CA TYR A 68 13.23 -10.37 -13.74
C TYR A 68 13.33 -8.84 -13.73
N LEU A 69 13.42 -8.22 -12.55
CA LEU A 69 13.59 -6.77 -12.37
C LEU A 69 14.94 -6.28 -12.89
N ASP A 70 15.99 -7.11 -12.81
CA ASP A 70 17.34 -6.80 -13.30
C ASP A 70 17.49 -6.95 -14.82
N SER A 71 16.49 -7.52 -15.49
CA SER A 71 16.52 -7.73 -16.93
C SER A 71 16.13 -6.47 -17.71
N SER A 72 16.50 -6.37 -18.99
CA SER A 72 16.09 -5.26 -19.87
C SER A 72 14.63 -5.41 -20.31
N TRP A 73 13.73 -4.52 -19.90
CA TRP A 73 12.30 -4.63 -20.23
C TRP A 73 12.02 -4.16 -21.65
N SER A 74 11.21 -4.91 -22.40
CA SER A 74 10.67 -4.41 -23.67
C SER A 74 9.56 -3.39 -23.42
N GLU A 75 9.41 -2.43 -24.34
CA GLU A 75 8.31 -1.46 -24.33
C GLU A 75 6.93 -2.14 -24.26
N ALA A 76 6.78 -3.30 -24.92
CA ALA A 76 5.54 -4.08 -24.89
C ALA A 76 5.23 -4.67 -23.50
N GLU A 77 6.24 -5.16 -22.78
CA GLU A 77 6.10 -5.66 -21.40
C GLU A 77 5.76 -4.53 -20.43
N ALA A 78 6.47 -3.40 -20.52
CA ALA A 78 6.20 -2.22 -19.72
C ALA A 78 4.75 -1.75 -19.90
N ARG A 79 4.29 -1.65 -21.15
CA ARG A 79 2.91 -1.27 -21.48
C ARG A 79 1.87 -2.25 -20.94
N ARG A 80 2.13 -3.56 -20.99
CA ARG A 80 1.26 -4.58 -20.39
C ARG A 80 1.16 -4.42 -18.87
N CYS A 81 2.29 -4.25 -18.18
CA CYS A 81 2.31 -4.05 -16.73
C CYS A 81 1.55 -2.77 -16.32
N LEU A 82 1.75 -1.66 -17.06
CA LEU A 82 1.00 -0.41 -16.84
C LEU A 82 -0.51 -0.61 -17.01
N ALA A 83 -0.94 -1.31 -18.05
CA ALA A 83 -2.36 -1.59 -18.28
C ALA A 83 -2.99 -2.43 -17.14
N VAL A 84 -2.29 -3.46 -16.67
CA VAL A 84 -2.71 -4.28 -15.53
C VAL A 84 -2.74 -3.46 -14.24
N GLY A 85 -1.71 -2.64 -14.00
CA GLY A 85 -1.62 -1.73 -12.86
C GLY A 85 -2.79 -0.75 -12.82
N ALA A 86 -3.10 -0.10 -13.95
CA ALA A 86 -4.22 0.83 -14.06
C ALA A 86 -5.59 0.17 -13.81
N ALA A 87 -5.79 -1.08 -14.26
CA ALA A 87 -6.99 -1.84 -13.97
C ALA A 87 -7.13 -2.15 -12.47
N ARG A 88 -6.04 -2.55 -11.81
CA ARG A 88 -6.00 -2.82 -10.36
C ARG A 88 -6.20 -1.55 -9.54
N ALA A 89 -5.57 -0.44 -9.92
CA ALA A 89 -5.71 0.85 -9.25
C ALA A 89 -7.17 1.33 -9.27
N ARG A 90 -7.88 1.20 -10.41
CA ARG A 90 -9.31 1.51 -10.50
C ARG A 90 -10.17 0.65 -9.58
N ARG A 91 -9.85 -0.64 -9.47
CA ARG A 91 -10.56 -1.55 -8.54
C ARG A 91 -10.30 -1.16 -7.09
N LEU A 92 -9.05 -0.88 -6.73
CA LEU A 92 -8.68 -0.46 -5.40
C LEU A 92 -9.36 0.86 -5.03
N ALA A 93 -9.36 1.86 -5.92
CA ALA A 93 -10.02 3.14 -5.69
C ALA A 93 -11.52 2.99 -5.33
N ARG A 94 -12.22 2.04 -5.96
CA ARG A 94 -13.63 1.74 -5.63
C ARG A 94 -13.80 1.13 -4.24
N LEU A 95 -12.90 0.21 -3.85
CA LEU A 95 -12.92 -0.39 -2.52
C LEU A 95 -12.54 0.63 -1.43
N GLU A 96 -11.56 1.47 -1.74
CA GLU A 96 -11.10 2.58 -0.90
C GLU A 96 -12.20 3.61 -0.63
N LEU A 97 -13.12 3.81 -1.57
CA LEU A 97 -14.26 4.70 -1.38
C LEU A 97 -15.16 4.23 -0.23
N VAL A 98 -15.45 2.92 -0.17
CA VAL A 98 -16.21 2.33 0.94
C VAL A 98 -15.41 2.43 2.23
N ARG A 99 -14.10 2.09 2.19
CA ARG A 99 -13.23 2.18 3.36
C ARG A 99 -13.23 3.59 3.96
N HIS A 100 -13.00 4.61 3.14
CA HIS A 100 -12.97 5.99 3.62
C HIS A 100 -14.35 6.50 4.08
N ALA A 101 -15.45 6.05 3.46
CA ALA A 101 -16.79 6.43 3.88
C ALA A 101 -17.15 5.90 5.28
N TYR A 102 -16.73 4.68 5.62
CA TYR A 102 -17.12 4.02 6.88
C TYR A 102 -16.05 4.03 7.96
N GLN A 103 -14.80 4.39 7.65
CA GLN A 103 -13.72 4.42 8.63
C GLN A 103 -14.04 5.29 9.85
N ARG A 104 -14.52 6.53 9.64
CA ARG A 104 -14.81 7.45 10.74
C ARG A 104 -16.03 7.03 11.57
N PRO A 105 -17.17 6.64 10.97
CA PRO A 105 -18.28 6.09 11.74
C PRO A 105 -17.90 4.86 12.59
N LEU A 106 -17.12 3.93 12.05
CA LEU A 106 -16.69 2.73 12.79
C LEU A 106 -15.72 3.07 13.93
N GLU A 107 -14.78 4.00 13.71
CA GLU A 107 -13.90 4.51 14.76
C GLU A 107 -14.71 5.12 15.91
N GLN A 108 -15.67 5.98 15.61
CA GLN A 108 -16.52 6.60 16.63
C GLN A 108 -17.38 5.59 17.38
N TRP A 109 -17.97 4.62 16.67
CA TRP A 109 -18.76 3.57 17.28
C TRP A 109 -17.95 2.74 18.28
N LEU A 110 -16.75 2.29 17.89
CA LEU A 110 -15.85 1.52 18.77
C LEU A 110 -15.36 2.33 19.98
N LEU A 111 -15.05 3.61 19.79
CA LEU A 111 -14.62 4.47 20.89
C LEU A 111 -15.74 4.73 21.89
N LEU A 112 -16.98 4.91 21.42
CA LEU A 112 -18.14 5.09 22.29
C LEU A 112 -18.44 3.82 23.08
N ASP A 113 -18.37 2.64 22.45
CA ASP A 113 -18.49 1.35 23.14
C ASP A 113 -17.44 1.21 24.26
N GLN A 114 -16.19 1.57 23.97
CA GLN A 114 -15.12 1.59 24.98
C GLN A 114 -15.38 2.60 26.10
N CYS A 115 -15.95 3.77 25.79
CA CYS A 115 -16.30 4.76 26.81
C CYS A 115 -17.37 4.21 27.76
N MET A 116 -18.43 3.62 27.22
CA MET A 116 -19.51 3.03 28.01
C MET A 116 -18.98 1.91 28.91
N TYR A 117 -18.12 1.03 28.37
CA TYR A 117 -17.48 -0.01 29.16
C TYR A 117 -16.68 0.57 30.35
N LEU A 118 -15.89 1.63 30.13
CA LEU A 118 -15.11 2.26 31.20
C LEU A 118 -16.01 2.93 32.26
N GLU A 119 -17.09 3.58 31.84
CA GLU A 119 -18.08 4.16 32.76
C GLU A 119 -18.71 3.10 33.66
N GLU A 120 -19.07 1.94 33.10
CA GLU A 120 -19.58 0.80 33.87
C GLU A 120 -18.57 0.25 34.88
N GLN A 121 -17.27 0.39 34.61
CA GLN A 121 -16.20 0.00 35.54
C GLN A 121 -15.89 1.08 36.61
N GLY A 122 -16.70 2.14 36.70
CA GLY A 122 -16.52 3.21 37.70
C GLY A 122 -15.47 4.25 37.31
N TYR A 123 -15.28 4.50 36.02
CA TYR A 123 -14.46 5.61 35.55
C TYR A 123 -15.33 6.80 35.14
N ALA A 124 -14.88 8.02 35.42
CA ALA A 124 -15.29 9.21 34.69
C ALA A 124 -14.56 9.24 33.34
N VAL A 125 -15.30 9.24 32.24
CA VAL A 125 -14.73 9.14 30.89
C VAL A 125 -14.92 10.42 30.11
N GLN A 126 -13.92 10.79 29.31
CA GLN A 126 -13.98 11.92 28.38
C GLN A 126 -13.46 11.50 27.00
N LEU A 127 -14.30 11.66 25.98
CA LEU A 127 -13.91 11.53 24.58
C LEU A 127 -13.60 12.92 24.00
N ARG A 128 -12.37 13.14 23.52
CA ARG A 128 -11.95 14.43 22.96
C ARG A 128 -11.20 14.25 21.65
N GLN A 129 -11.24 15.29 20.81
CA GLN A 129 -10.33 15.40 19.68
C GLN A 129 -8.96 15.90 20.19
N PHE A 130 -7.89 15.12 19.96
CA PHE A 130 -6.54 15.46 20.44
C PHE A 130 -5.69 16.22 19.42
N CYS A 131 -5.99 16.08 18.12
CA CYS A 131 -5.32 16.82 17.04
C CYS A 131 -6.26 17.13 15.86
N GLU A 132 -5.82 17.99 14.95
CA GLU A 132 -6.55 18.22 13.71
C GLU A 132 -6.54 16.98 12.81
N THR A 133 -7.61 16.79 12.04
CA THR A 133 -7.71 15.70 11.06
C THR A 133 -6.64 15.78 9.96
N SER A 134 -6.12 16.98 9.71
CA SER A 134 -5.01 17.28 8.80
C SER A 134 -3.70 16.61 9.24
N VAL A 135 -3.48 16.51 10.55
CA VAL A 135 -2.29 15.86 11.14
C VAL A 135 -2.43 14.34 11.06
N SER A 136 -3.58 13.82 11.48
CA SER A 136 -3.93 12.41 11.39
C SER A 136 -5.46 12.25 11.40
N PRO A 137 -6.06 11.40 10.55
CA PRO A 137 -7.50 11.11 10.63
C PRO A 137 -7.86 10.37 11.94
N ARG A 138 -6.92 9.64 12.54
CA ARG A 138 -7.06 9.07 13.89
C ARG A 138 -6.71 10.14 14.90
N ASN A 139 -7.70 10.92 15.29
CA ASN A 139 -7.52 12.13 16.11
C ASN A 139 -8.40 12.20 17.35
N LEU A 140 -9.03 11.09 17.74
CA LEU A 140 -9.84 11.00 18.95
C LEU A 140 -9.05 10.31 20.08
N LEU A 141 -9.30 10.74 21.31
CA LEU A 141 -8.67 10.25 22.53
C LEU A 141 -9.74 10.01 23.59
N VAL A 142 -9.69 8.82 24.21
CA VAL A 142 -10.49 8.45 25.38
C VAL A 142 -9.62 8.61 26.61
N LEU A 143 -10.10 9.41 27.57
CA LEU A 143 -9.49 9.61 28.88
C LEU A 143 -10.42 9.02 29.94
N GLY A 144 -9.92 8.12 30.78
CA GLY A 144 -10.67 7.56 31.90
C GLY A 144 -9.97 7.89 33.22
N GLU A 145 -10.71 8.45 34.16
CA GLU A 145 -10.27 8.71 35.54
C GLU A 145 -11.10 7.87 36.50
N ARG A 146 -10.46 7.02 37.32
CA ARG A 146 -11.20 6.13 38.22
C ARG A 146 -11.83 6.93 39.35
N LEU A 147 -13.12 6.76 39.55
CA LEU A 147 -13.85 7.34 40.67
C LEU A 147 -13.39 6.62 41.95
N SER A 148 -12.73 7.35 42.83
CA SER A 148 -12.28 6.90 44.16
C SER A 148 -13.39 6.95 45.19
#